data_AF-A0A956LNR5-F1
#
_entry.id   AF-A0A956LNR5-F1
#
_cell.length_a   1.000
_cell.length_b   1.000
_cell.length_c   1.000
_cell.angle_alpha   90.00
_cell.angle_beta   90.00
_cell.angle_gamma   90.00
#
_symmetry.space_group_name_H-M   'P 1'
#
loop_
_entity.id
_entity.type
_entity.pdbx_description
1 polymer ?
#
loop_
_entity_poly.entity_id
_entity_poly.type
_entity_poly.pdbx_seq_one_letter_code
_entity_poly.pdbx_strand_id
1 'polypeptide(L)'
;MPRRPLLSLTLLLSVSLSAALGCDGGGEAKKNEGSIAKALDMRAELDTTKTDAEFDKEYEAKKKAEEAAKQAQLDAALEGVAVMPESPVKGHKQACNDVADAYDEMVKRRWADDAKQLMMYYDRRRAERAEVREKCRLNTSAESANCYAHALRVIDGELYEHTSDIMRRCVTKFGGAGDLARG
;
A
#
# COMPACT_ATOMS: atom_id res chain seq x y z
N MET A 1 -42.82 -2.83 -14.80
CA MET A 1 -42.98 -1.39 -14.53
C MET A 1 -44.27 -1.18 -13.74
N PRO A 2 -44.19 -0.65 -12.51
CA PRO A 2 -44.85 0.62 -12.23
C PRO A 2 -43.99 1.59 -11.40
N ARG A 3 -44.10 2.87 -11.75
CA ARG A 3 -43.43 4.05 -11.17
C ARG A 3 -44.25 4.64 -10.02
N ARG A 4 -43.61 5.07 -8.92
CA ARG A 4 -44.07 6.09 -7.93
C ARG A 4 -42.85 6.62 -7.14
N PRO A 5 -42.91 7.78 -6.44
CA PRO A 5 -42.82 9.13 -7.02
C PRO A 5 -41.70 9.98 -6.38
N LEU A 6 -41.42 11.10 -7.04
CA LEU A 6 -40.61 12.22 -6.56
C LEU A 6 -41.19 12.82 -5.27
N LEU A 7 -40.32 13.05 -4.27
CA LEU A 7 -40.57 13.98 -3.18
C LEU A 7 -39.41 14.97 -3.13
N SER A 8 -39.73 16.16 -3.64
CA SER A 8 -38.95 17.39 -3.54
C SER A 8 -38.86 17.82 -2.07
N LEU A 9 -37.65 18.05 -1.57
CA LEU A 9 -37.45 18.79 -0.32
C LEU A 9 -36.52 19.97 -0.60
N THR A 10 -37.15 21.09 -0.90
CA THR A 10 -36.56 22.42 -0.99
C THR A 10 -36.12 22.84 0.41
N LEU A 11 -34.81 22.94 0.66
CA LEU A 11 -34.29 23.56 1.88
C LEU A 11 -33.78 24.97 1.56
N LEU A 12 -34.37 25.91 2.29
CA LEU A 12 -34.25 27.36 2.20
C LEU A 12 -32.80 27.87 2.27
N LEU A 13 -32.48 28.73 1.31
CA LEU A 13 -31.36 29.68 1.33
C LEU A 13 -31.65 30.76 2.38
N SER A 14 -30.94 30.76 3.50
CA SER A 14 -30.84 31.91 4.41
C SER A 14 -29.47 32.56 4.26
N VAL A 15 -29.43 33.62 3.45
CA VAL A 15 -28.30 34.53 3.32
C VAL A 15 -28.36 35.52 4.48
N SER A 16 -27.56 35.27 5.52
CA SER A 16 -27.31 36.24 6.59
C SER A 16 -26.08 37.04 6.25
N LEU A 17 -26.30 38.19 5.63
CA LEU A 17 -25.30 39.22 5.37
C LEU A 17 -24.99 39.94 6.69
N SER A 18 -23.78 39.76 7.23
CA SER A 18 -23.24 40.59 8.31
C SER A 18 -21.84 41.01 7.93
N ALA A 19 -21.73 42.29 7.58
CA ALA A 19 -20.49 42.98 7.32
C ALA A 19 -19.96 43.64 8.61
N ALA A 20 -18.64 43.84 8.62
CA ALA A 20 -17.83 44.69 9.48
C ALA A 20 -17.33 44.11 10.81
N LEU A 21 -16.06 43.66 10.80
CA LEU A 21 -14.91 44.34 11.43
C LEU A 21 -13.65 43.52 11.11
N GLY A 22 -12.61 44.17 10.58
CA GLY A 22 -11.37 43.54 10.18
C GLY A 22 -10.61 42.93 11.36
N CYS A 23 -10.32 41.63 11.25
CA CYS A 23 -9.16 40.98 11.83
C CYS A 23 -8.89 39.78 10.91
N ASP A 24 -7.87 39.93 10.07
CA ASP A 24 -7.48 38.97 9.03
C ASP A 24 -7.02 37.66 9.69
N GLY A 25 -7.93 36.71 9.83
CA GLY A 25 -7.68 35.48 10.57
C GLY A 25 -8.73 34.42 10.26
N GLY A 26 -8.28 33.26 9.78
CA GLY A 26 -9.04 32.02 9.87
C GLY A 26 -9.53 31.42 8.55
N GLY A 27 -8.61 31.17 7.61
CA GLY A 27 -8.79 30.09 6.64
C GLY A 27 -8.25 28.80 7.24
N GLU A 28 -9.14 27.87 7.60
CA GLU A 28 -8.82 26.54 8.14
C GLU A 28 -8.02 25.71 7.13
N ALA A 29 -6.69 25.84 7.18
CA ALA A 29 -5.79 24.84 6.63
C ALA A 29 -5.75 23.65 7.59
N LYS A 30 -6.48 22.58 7.24
CA LYS A 30 -6.23 21.25 7.81
C LYS A 30 -4.79 20.86 7.50
N LYS A 31 -3.93 21.13 8.48
CA LYS A 31 -2.62 20.57 8.79
C LYS A 31 -2.12 19.52 7.80
N ASN A 32 -1.26 19.98 6.89
CA ASN A 32 -0.15 19.18 6.36
C ASN A 32 1.10 19.45 7.21
N GLU A 33 0.96 19.36 8.55
CA GLU A 33 2.02 19.73 9.50
C GLU A 33 3.30 18.90 9.30
N GLY A 34 3.16 17.68 8.76
CA GLY A 34 4.32 16.84 8.42
C GLY A 34 5.15 17.38 7.26
N SER A 35 4.56 18.05 6.27
CA SER A 35 5.34 18.55 5.11
C SER A 35 6.01 19.89 5.38
N ILE A 36 5.38 20.75 6.18
CA ILE A 36 5.94 22.06 6.56
C ILE A 36 7.07 21.87 7.57
N ALA A 37 6.89 21.01 8.59
CA ALA A 37 7.94 20.72 9.56
C ALA A 37 9.17 20.08 8.88
N LYS A 38 8.96 19.16 7.95
CA LYS A 38 10.06 18.53 7.19
C LYS A 38 10.78 19.51 6.25
N ALA A 39 10.03 20.43 5.64
CA ALA A 39 10.63 21.51 4.85
C ALA A 39 11.41 22.51 5.72
N LEU A 40 10.96 22.79 6.95
CA LEU A 40 11.65 23.67 7.89
C LEU A 40 12.90 23.03 8.49
N ASP A 41 12.88 21.74 8.83
CA ASP A 41 14.07 21.00 9.28
C ASP A 41 15.13 20.92 8.16
N MET A 42 14.72 20.59 6.93
CA MET A 42 15.65 20.61 5.79
C MET A 42 16.21 22.02 5.51
N ARG A 43 15.43 23.07 5.78
CA ARG A 43 15.87 24.46 5.66
C ARG A 43 16.90 24.84 6.71
N ALA A 44 16.78 24.32 7.93
CA ALA A 44 17.74 24.56 9.00
C ALA A 44 19.10 23.88 8.74
N GLU A 45 19.13 22.79 7.95
CA GLU A 45 20.36 22.10 7.52
C GLU A 45 21.03 22.72 6.28
N LEU A 46 20.44 23.76 5.69
CA LEU A 46 20.91 24.40 4.47
C LEU A 46 21.46 25.80 4.76
N ASP A 47 22.61 26.12 4.15
CA ASP A 47 23.34 27.37 4.37
C ASP A 47 22.49 28.60 4.05
N THR A 48 22.27 29.46 5.05
CA THR A 48 21.37 30.63 4.98
C THR A 48 21.87 31.75 4.08
N THR A 49 23.05 31.61 3.48
CA THR A 49 23.61 32.57 2.51
C THR A 49 23.18 32.32 1.06
N LYS A 50 22.46 31.23 0.79
CA LYS A 50 22.01 30.86 -0.57
C LYS A 50 20.76 31.64 -0.97
N THR A 51 20.66 31.95 -2.26
CA THR A 51 19.44 32.56 -2.82
C THR A 51 18.28 31.57 -2.80
N ASP A 52 17.03 32.05 -2.78
CA ASP A 52 15.83 31.19 -2.79
C ASP A 52 15.85 30.19 -3.96
N ALA A 53 16.36 30.59 -5.13
CA ALA A 53 16.47 29.70 -6.29
C ALA A 53 17.54 28.60 -6.15
N GLU A 54 18.61 28.85 -5.39
CA GLU A 54 19.63 27.84 -5.08
C GLU A 54 19.13 26.90 -3.98
N PHE A 55 18.40 27.44 -3.01
CA PHE A 55 17.72 26.67 -1.98
C PHE A 55 16.72 25.68 -2.59
N ASP A 56 15.85 26.13 -3.50
CA ASP A 56 14.87 25.26 -4.16
C ASP A 56 15.53 24.13 -4.96
N LYS A 57 16.61 24.42 -5.67
CA LYS A 57 17.36 23.40 -6.43
C LYS A 57 17.99 22.35 -5.53
N GLU A 58 18.58 22.77 -4.41
CA GLU A 58 19.21 21.85 -3.47
C GLU A 58 18.18 21.05 -2.66
N TYR A 59 17.07 21.68 -2.27
CA TYR A 59 15.95 21.02 -1.62
C TYR A 59 15.34 19.94 -2.52
N GLU A 60 15.05 20.26 -3.79
CA GLU A 60 14.52 19.28 -4.76
C GLU A 60 15.53 18.16 -5.06
N ALA A 61 16.84 18.47 -5.09
CA ALA A 61 17.88 17.45 -5.23
C ALA A 61 17.94 16.52 -4.01
N LYS A 62 17.91 17.06 -2.78
CA LYS A 62 17.89 16.28 -1.53
C LYS A 62 16.62 15.44 -1.43
N LYS A 63 15.46 16.00 -1.77
CA LYS A 63 14.18 15.28 -1.77
C LYS A 63 14.19 14.11 -2.76
N LYS A 64 14.64 14.34 -4.00
CA LYS A 64 14.78 13.26 -5.00
C LYS A 64 15.76 12.18 -4.54
N ALA A 65 16.85 12.56 -3.89
CA ALA A 65 17.80 11.61 -3.33
C ALA A 65 17.19 10.79 -2.18
N GLU A 66 16.42 11.41 -1.28
CA GLU A 66 15.73 10.71 -0.19
C GLU A 66 14.65 9.75 -0.73
N GLU A 67 13.86 10.19 -1.72
CA GLU A 67 12.85 9.34 -2.37
C GLU A 67 13.49 8.16 -3.12
N ALA A 68 14.59 8.39 -3.86
CA ALA A 68 15.33 7.33 -4.52
C ALA A 68 15.95 6.35 -3.50
N ALA A 69 16.46 6.85 -2.37
CA ALA A 69 16.99 6.00 -1.30
C ALA A 69 15.89 5.15 -0.66
N LYS A 70 14.72 5.72 -0.39
CA LYS A 70 13.55 4.99 0.12
C LYS A 70 13.06 3.94 -0.87
N GLN A 71 12.97 4.29 -2.14
CA GLN A 71 12.59 3.35 -3.19
C GLN A 71 13.60 2.20 -3.29
N ALA A 72 14.90 2.50 -3.22
CA ALA A 72 15.94 1.47 -3.24
C ALA A 72 15.86 0.55 -2.00
N GLN A 73 15.56 1.10 -0.82
CA GLN A 73 15.34 0.32 0.40
C GLN A 73 14.12 -0.59 0.28
N LEU A 74 13.00 -0.06 -0.22
CA LEU A 74 11.79 -0.83 -0.50
C LEU A 74 12.08 -1.94 -1.51
N ASP A 75 12.77 -1.61 -2.60
CA ASP A 75 13.12 -2.58 -3.64
C ASP A 75 14.04 -3.68 -3.12
N ALA A 76 14.99 -3.36 -2.23
CA ALA A 76 15.85 -4.34 -1.57
C ALA A 76 15.05 -5.22 -0.59
N ALA A 77 14.12 -4.66 0.17
CA ALA A 77 13.25 -5.41 1.06
C ALA A 77 12.33 -6.38 0.29
N LEU A 78 11.74 -5.91 -0.81
CA LEU A 78 10.95 -6.73 -1.73
C LEU A 78 11.77 -7.85 -2.37
N GLU A 79 13.03 -7.58 -2.73
CA GLU A 79 13.95 -8.61 -3.22
C GLU A 79 14.25 -9.66 -2.15
N GLY A 80 14.47 -9.21 -0.90
CA GLY A 80 14.85 -10.04 0.23
C GLY A 80 13.77 -11.02 0.68
N VAL A 81 12.49 -10.65 0.55
CA VAL A 81 11.37 -11.55 0.88
C VAL A 81 10.97 -12.47 -0.28
N ALA A 82 11.28 -12.08 -1.52
CA ALA A 82 10.99 -12.87 -2.72
C ALA A 82 12.06 -13.95 -2.94
N VAL A 83 12.12 -14.91 -2.01
CA VAL A 83 13.08 -16.02 -2.00
C VAL A 83 12.37 -17.37 -1.94
N MET A 84 12.99 -18.40 -2.52
CA MET A 84 12.50 -19.77 -2.45
C MET A 84 12.73 -20.32 -1.03
N PRO A 85 11.72 -20.94 -0.38
CA PRO A 85 11.95 -21.62 0.88
C PRO A 85 12.91 -22.81 0.71
N GLU A 86 13.62 -23.19 1.77
CA GLU A 86 14.59 -24.31 1.75
C GLU A 86 13.95 -25.65 1.32
N SER A 87 12.67 -25.84 1.63
CA SER A 87 11.91 -27.05 1.33
C SER A 87 10.62 -26.72 0.59
N PRO A 88 10.68 -26.47 -0.74
CA PRO A 88 9.49 -26.15 -1.51
C PRO A 88 8.60 -27.38 -1.70
N VAL A 89 7.29 -27.17 -1.67
CA VAL A 89 6.32 -28.21 -2.00
C VAL A 89 6.26 -28.44 -3.51
N LYS A 90 6.34 -29.69 -3.94
CA LYS A 90 6.45 -30.05 -5.38
C LYS A 90 5.15 -29.93 -6.17
N GLY A 91 4.00 -29.86 -5.50
CA GLY A 91 2.69 -29.88 -6.16
C GLY A 91 2.07 -28.50 -6.28
N HIS A 92 1.73 -28.07 -7.49
CA HIS A 92 1.10 -26.76 -7.74
C HIS A 92 -0.17 -26.54 -6.89
N LYS A 93 -1.05 -27.54 -6.82
CA LYS A 93 -2.26 -27.48 -5.97
C LYS A 93 -1.91 -27.26 -4.49
N GLN A 94 -0.87 -27.91 -4.00
CA GLN A 94 -0.44 -27.76 -2.61
C GLN A 94 0.23 -26.40 -2.39
N ALA A 95 1.11 -25.96 -3.30
CA ALA A 95 1.72 -24.64 -3.24
C ALA A 95 0.68 -23.52 -3.15
N CYS A 96 -0.40 -23.59 -3.95
CA CYS A 96 -1.48 -22.61 -3.86
C CYS A 96 -2.36 -22.74 -2.61
N ASN A 97 -2.44 -23.92 -1.99
CA ASN A 97 -3.05 -24.02 -0.66
C ASN A 97 -2.17 -23.30 0.37
N ASP A 98 -0.86 -23.52 0.30
CA ASP A 98 0.12 -22.88 1.19
C ASP A 98 0.11 -21.35 1.05
N VAL A 99 -0.09 -20.81 -0.17
CA VAL A 99 -0.30 -19.35 -0.38
C VAL A 99 -1.55 -18.86 0.35
N ALA A 100 -2.67 -19.58 0.26
CA ALA A 100 -3.91 -19.19 0.95
C ALA A 100 -3.82 -19.31 2.47
N ASP A 101 -2.96 -20.20 2.98
CA ASP A 101 -2.68 -20.37 4.41
C ASP A 101 -1.76 -19.26 4.91
N ALA A 102 -0.68 -18.98 4.17
CA ALA A 102 0.23 -17.88 4.45
C ALA A 102 -0.47 -16.51 4.39
N TYR A 103 -1.41 -16.33 3.46
CA TYR A 103 -2.26 -15.13 3.40
C TYR A 103 -3.11 -14.97 4.67
N ASP A 104 -3.72 -16.06 5.17
CA ASP A 104 -4.51 -16.02 6.42
C ASP A 104 -3.65 -15.67 7.63
N GLU A 105 -2.43 -16.21 7.72
CA GLU A 105 -1.46 -15.85 8.75
C GLU A 105 -1.03 -14.38 8.65
N MET A 106 -0.75 -13.92 7.44
CA MET A 106 -0.32 -12.55 7.15
C MET A 106 -1.40 -11.52 7.52
N VAL A 107 -2.67 -11.75 7.16
CA VAL A 107 -3.76 -10.85 7.52
C VAL A 107 -3.97 -10.81 9.05
N LYS A 108 -3.83 -11.95 9.73
CA LYS A 108 -3.90 -11.99 11.21
C LYS A 108 -2.76 -11.19 11.85
N ARG A 109 -1.54 -11.28 11.34
CA ARG A 109 -0.40 -10.49 11.83
C ARG A 109 -0.59 -9.00 11.56
N ARG A 110 -1.04 -8.64 10.35
CA ARG A 110 -1.29 -7.25 9.94
C ARG A 110 -2.32 -6.55 10.83
N TRP A 111 -3.37 -7.26 11.23
CA TRP A 111 -4.48 -6.71 12.02
C TRP A 111 -4.51 -7.21 13.47
N ALA A 112 -3.38 -7.68 14.01
CA ALA A 112 -3.32 -8.19 15.37
C ALA A 112 -3.79 -7.14 16.41
N ASP A 113 -3.48 -5.87 16.18
CA ASP A 113 -3.84 -4.75 17.04
C ASP A 113 -5.13 -4.02 16.60
N ASP A 114 -5.76 -4.44 15.50
CA ASP A 114 -7.04 -3.90 15.00
C ASP A 114 -8.12 -4.99 14.99
N ALA A 115 -8.76 -5.16 16.15
CA ALA A 115 -9.83 -6.13 16.34
C ALA A 115 -11.00 -5.95 15.36
N LYS A 116 -11.29 -4.71 14.93
CA LYS A 116 -12.38 -4.45 13.99
C LYS A 116 -12.05 -5.00 12.60
N GLN A 117 -10.85 -4.71 12.09
CA GLN A 117 -10.40 -5.24 10.80
C GLN A 117 -10.27 -6.76 10.83
N LEU A 118 -9.75 -7.31 11.93
CA LEU A 118 -9.61 -8.75 12.09
C LEU A 118 -10.98 -9.47 12.12
N MET A 119 -11.99 -8.89 12.78
CA MET A 119 -13.35 -9.43 12.75
C MET A 119 -13.98 -9.38 11.35
N MET A 120 -13.85 -8.24 10.66
CA MET A 120 -14.32 -8.10 9.27
C MET A 120 -13.64 -9.10 8.33
N TYR A 121 -12.37 -9.41 8.58
CA TYR A 121 -11.66 -10.48 7.87
C TYR A 121 -12.27 -11.84 8.17
N TYR A 122 -12.50 -12.19 9.44
CA TYR A 122 -13.03 -13.51 9.81
C TYR A 122 -14.39 -13.81 9.17
N ASP A 123 -15.25 -12.80 9.02
CA ASP A 123 -16.55 -12.92 8.34
C ASP A 123 -16.41 -13.34 6.87
N ARG A 124 -15.34 -12.91 6.19
CA ARG A 124 -15.09 -13.17 4.76
C ARG A 124 -13.97 -14.17 4.50
N ARG A 125 -13.25 -14.60 5.54
CA ARG A 125 -12.02 -15.42 5.46
C ARG A 125 -12.13 -16.60 4.53
N ARG A 126 -13.24 -17.33 4.57
CA ARG A 126 -13.45 -18.50 3.72
C ARG A 126 -13.47 -18.13 2.23
N ALA A 127 -14.19 -17.07 1.88
CA ALA A 127 -14.29 -16.59 0.49
C ALA A 127 -12.96 -16.01 0.03
N GLU A 128 -12.32 -15.16 0.84
CA GLU A 128 -11.02 -14.55 0.49
C GLU A 128 -9.93 -15.60 0.30
N ARG A 129 -9.82 -16.61 1.17
CA ARG A 129 -8.85 -17.72 1.00
C ARG A 129 -9.14 -18.58 -0.24
N ALA A 130 -10.41 -18.75 -0.60
CA ALA A 130 -10.76 -19.47 -1.82
C ALA A 130 -10.35 -18.67 -3.06
N GLU A 131 -10.57 -17.35 -3.06
CA GLU A 131 -10.16 -16.45 -4.13
C GLU A 131 -8.64 -16.38 -4.29
N VAL A 132 -7.90 -16.24 -3.18
CA VAL A 132 -6.42 -16.26 -3.18
C VAL A 132 -5.88 -17.55 -3.81
N ARG A 133 -6.45 -18.68 -3.41
CA ARG A 133 -6.08 -19.99 -3.95
C ARG A 133 -6.36 -20.12 -5.44
N GLU A 134 -7.50 -19.60 -5.88
CA GLU A 134 -7.88 -19.66 -7.29
C GLU A 134 -7.02 -18.74 -8.15
N LYS A 135 -6.79 -17.50 -7.71
CA LYS A 135 -5.85 -16.58 -8.37
C LYS A 135 -4.45 -17.17 -8.48
N CYS A 136 -3.98 -17.85 -7.43
CA CYS A 136 -2.69 -18.55 -7.49
C CYS A 136 -2.68 -19.62 -8.61
N ARG A 137 -3.71 -20.46 -8.68
CA ARG A 137 -3.79 -21.53 -9.68
C ARG A 137 -3.81 -21.04 -11.13
N LEU A 138 -4.42 -19.88 -11.35
CA LEU A 138 -4.56 -19.31 -12.69
C LEU A 138 -3.28 -18.61 -13.16
N ASN A 139 -2.56 -17.95 -12.24
CA ASN A 139 -1.55 -16.96 -12.58
C ASN A 139 -0.12 -17.34 -12.16
N THR A 140 0.10 -18.52 -11.55
CA THR A 140 1.42 -18.90 -11.05
C THR A 140 1.79 -20.35 -11.35
N SER A 141 3.09 -20.62 -11.36
CA SER A 141 3.68 -21.96 -11.26
C SER A 141 3.81 -22.41 -9.80
N ALA A 142 4.12 -23.69 -9.59
CA ALA A 142 4.36 -24.24 -8.25
C ALA A 142 5.52 -23.51 -7.55
N GLU A 143 6.59 -23.24 -8.28
CA GLU A 143 7.79 -22.54 -7.81
C GLU A 143 7.48 -21.10 -7.39
N SER A 144 6.77 -20.35 -8.24
CA SER A 144 6.32 -18.99 -7.92
C SER A 144 5.40 -18.95 -6.70
N ALA A 145 4.48 -19.92 -6.60
CA ALA A 145 3.58 -20.05 -5.45
C ALA A 145 4.33 -20.39 -4.15
N ASN A 146 5.38 -21.23 -4.20
CA ASN A 146 6.24 -21.51 -3.06
C ASN A 146 6.97 -20.26 -2.55
N CYS A 147 7.58 -19.50 -3.47
CA CYS A 147 8.20 -18.21 -3.15
C CYS A 147 7.19 -17.27 -2.50
N TYR A 148 6.00 -17.12 -3.10
CA TYR A 148 5.01 -16.18 -2.60
C TYR A 148 4.44 -16.60 -1.23
N ALA A 149 4.18 -17.89 -1.02
CA ALA A 149 3.77 -18.41 0.28
C ALA A 149 4.84 -18.18 1.35
N HIS A 150 6.13 -18.32 1.02
CA HIS A 150 7.22 -17.98 1.94
C HIS A 150 7.24 -16.48 2.26
N ALA A 151 7.22 -15.63 1.24
CA ALA A 151 7.22 -14.18 1.40
C ALA A 151 6.06 -13.71 2.31
N LEU A 152 4.84 -14.19 2.06
CA LEU A 152 3.67 -13.86 2.89
C LEU A 152 3.83 -14.26 4.36
N ARG A 153 4.65 -15.27 4.69
CA ARG A 153 4.90 -15.66 6.10
C ARG A 153 5.87 -14.74 6.81
N VAL A 154 6.78 -14.09 6.09
CA VAL A 154 7.87 -13.29 6.67
C VAL A 154 7.68 -11.78 6.55
N ILE A 155 6.81 -11.32 5.64
CA ILE A 155 6.58 -9.89 5.46
C ILE A 155 5.92 -9.24 6.68
N ASP A 156 6.27 -7.97 6.89
CA ASP A 156 5.80 -7.09 7.95
C ASP A 156 5.73 -5.62 7.48
N GLY A 157 5.23 -4.74 8.36
CA GLY A 157 5.27 -3.29 8.18
C GLY A 157 4.68 -2.80 6.84
N GLU A 158 5.44 -1.95 6.16
CA GLU A 158 5.04 -1.35 4.87
C GLU A 158 4.89 -2.39 3.75
N LEU A 159 5.58 -3.54 3.84
CA LEU A 159 5.53 -4.58 2.80
C LEU A 159 4.15 -5.22 2.66
N TYR A 160 3.26 -5.09 3.65
CA TYR A 160 1.87 -5.52 3.53
C TYR A 160 1.13 -4.86 2.37
N GLU A 161 1.49 -3.62 2.00
CA GLU A 161 0.87 -2.91 0.89
C GLU A 161 1.47 -3.30 -0.47
N HIS A 162 2.60 -4.01 -0.47
CA HIS A 162 3.36 -4.38 -1.67
C HIS A 162 3.27 -5.87 -2.03
N THR A 163 2.27 -6.58 -1.51
CA THR A 163 2.07 -8.02 -1.78
C THR A 163 1.99 -8.35 -3.29
N SER A 164 1.40 -7.47 -4.09
CA SER A 164 1.36 -7.61 -5.56
C SER A 164 2.76 -7.52 -6.19
N ASP A 165 3.62 -6.63 -5.70
CA ASP A 165 5.00 -6.49 -6.20
C ASP A 165 5.87 -7.69 -5.79
N ILE A 166 5.66 -8.21 -4.58
CA ILE A 166 6.28 -9.46 -4.11
C ILE A 166 5.88 -10.62 -5.02
N MET A 167 4.58 -10.78 -5.31
CA MET A 167 4.10 -11.82 -6.22
C MET A 167 4.74 -11.69 -7.60
N ARG A 168 4.79 -10.46 -8.16
CA ARG A 168 5.45 -10.20 -9.45
C ARG A 168 6.92 -10.63 -9.42
N ARG A 169 7.66 -10.30 -8.37
CA ARG A 169 9.07 -10.68 -8.23
C ARG A 169 9.25 -12.19 -8.11
N CYS A 170 8.40 -12.87 -7.35
CA CYS A 170 8.39 -14.34 -7.31
C CYS A 170 8.16 -14.95 -8.70
N VAL A 171 7.21 -14.42 -9.47
CA VAL A 171 6.95 -14.86 -10.85
C VAL A 171 8.12 -14.53 -11.78
N THR A 172 8.74 -13.37 -11.67
CA THR A 172 9.91 -13.01 -12.51
C THR A 172 11.12 -13.88 -12.20
N LYS A 173 11.37 -14.21 -10.92
CA LYS A 173 12.53 -15.01 -10.50
C LYS A 173 12.35 -16.50 -10.72
N PHE A 174 11.16 -17.02 -10.45
CA PHE A 174 10.89 -18.45 -10.35
C PHE A 174 9.79 -18.93 -11.29
N GLY A 175 9.12 -18.02 -12.00
CA GLY A 175 8.18 -18.37 -13.05
C GLY A 175 8.92 -18.90 -14.27
N GLY A 176 8.37 -19.95 -14.88
CA GLY A 176 8.87 -20.45 -16.15
C GLY A 176 8.55 -19.49 -17.30
N ALA A 177 9.13 -19.72 -18.48
CA ALA A 177 8.83 -18.94 -19.68
C ALA A 177 7.32 -18.89 -20.04
N GLY A 178 6.54 -19.89 -19.59
CA GLY A 178 5.10 -19.95 -19.78
C GLY A 178 4.25 -19.07 -18.83
N ASP A 179 4.84 -18.50 -17.78
CA ASP A 179 4.13 -17.66 -16.80
C ASP A 179 4.15 -16.18 -17.22
N LEU A 180 5.21 -15.73 -17.89
CA LEU A 180 5.34 -14.36 -18.40
C LEU A 180 4.33 -14.03 -19.51
N ALA A 181 3.74 -15.04 -20.16
CA ALA A 181 2.76 -14.84 -21.24
C ALA A 181 1.31 -14.70 -20.73
N ARG A 182 1.06 -14.84 -19.43
CA ARG A 182 -0.30 -14.78 -18.82
C ARG A 182 -0.53 -13.58 -17.90
N GLY A 183 0.52 -12.83 -17.57
CA GLY A 183 0.44 -11.59 -16.77
C GLY A 183 0.21 -10.38 -17.66
#